data_AF-A0A3A6JFR9-F1
#
_entry.id   AF-A0A3A6JFR9-F1
#
_cell.length_a   1.000
_cell.length_b   1.000
_cell.length_c   1.000
_cell.angle_alpha   90.00
_cell.angle_beta   90.00
_cell.angle_gamma   90.00
#
_symmetry.space_group_name_H-M   'P 1'
#
loop_
_entity.id
_entity.type
_entity.pdbx_description
1 polymer ?
#
loop_
_entity_poly.entity_id
_entity_poly.type
_entity_poly.pdbx_seq_one_letter_code
_entity_poly.pdbx_strand_id
1 'polypeptide(L)'
;MENNEVWGYARVSTTEQNLARQLEQLKEFNIPDRNIRCDKVSGKTFNRREYNALVGTTETAPLLRKGDLLVIVSLDRLGRNYTEIREQWNYIINDIGADIVVLDMPLLDTRQSDDNLDKKFIADLVLQILSYVAQKELENTRRRQKQGMDVMPVINGKKTSLKTGKPVGRPNAQFPDKWKEYYEKWRCGEVTAVKCMDRLNLKRSTFYKLVKIYEKDMDKREN
;
A
#
# COMPACT_ATOMS: atom_id res chain seq x y z
N MET A 1 23.16 23.16 -30.70
CA MET A 1 22.47 23.45 -29.43
C MET A 1 21.64 22.22 -29.15
N GLU A 2 22.03 21.41 -28.16
CA GLU A 2 21.19 20.29 -27.72
C GLU A 2 19.86 20.89 -27.24
N ASN A 3 18.75 20.46 -27.87
CA ASN A 3 17.41 20.85 -27.43
C ASN A 3 17.12 20.03 -26.18
N ASN A 4 17.33 20.62 -25.00
CA ASN A 4 16.95 20.00 -23.74
C ASN A 4 15.43 20.05 -23.62
N GLU A 5 14.77 18.89 -23.60
CA GLU A 5 13.33 18.80 -23.44
C GLU A 5 12.93 18.74 -21.97
N VAL A 6 11.76 19.30 -21.66
CA VAL A 6 11.14 19.18 -20.33
C VAL A 6 9.98 18.20 -20.43
N TRP A 7 9.99 17.20 -19.57
CA TRP A 7 8.97 16.15 -19.46
C TRP A 7 8.29 16.23 -18.11
N GLY A 8 6.98 15.99 -18.09
CA GLY A 8 6.18 15.91 -16.87
C GLY A 8 5.69 14.49 -16.63
N TYR A 9 5.68 14.03 -15.38
CA TYR A 9 5.09 12.73 -15.03
C TYR A 9 4.10 12.83 -13.85
N ALA A 10 2.90 12.30 -14.08
CA ALA A 10 1.81 12.22 -13.10
C ALA A 10 1.39 10.76 -12.86
N ARG A 11 0.94 10.45 -11.63
CA ARG A 11 0.45 9.12 -11.28
C ARG A 11 -0.70 9.20 -10.29
N VAL A 12 -1.73 8.38 -10.49
CA VAL A 12 -2.85 8.25 -9.55
C VAL A 12 -3.27 6.81 -9.29
N SER A 13 -3.75 6.53 -8.09
CA SER A 13 -4.24 5.20 -7.71
C SER A 13 -5.65 4.91 -8.23
N THR A 14 -6.55 5.89 -8.18
CA THR A 14 -7.95 5.77 -8.67
C THR A 14 -8.68 7.11 -8.83
N THR A 15 -8.28 8.17 -8.11
CA THR A 15 -9.04 9.43 -8.02
C THR A 15 -8.74 10.42 -9.15
N GLU A 16 -9.74 10.76 -9.96
CA GLU A 16 -9.63 11.70 -11.08
C GLU A 16 -9.34 13.14 -10.64
N GLN A 17 -9.91 13.58 -9.51
CA GLN A 17 -9.64 14.91 -8.93
C GLN A 17 -8.15 15.11 -8.59
N ASN A 18 -7.47 14.07 -8.12
CA ASN A 18 -6.05 14.17 -7.78
C ASN A 18 -5.19 14.27 -9.06
N LEU A 19 -5.59 13.60 -10.14
CA LEU A 19 -4.90 13.68 -11.41
C LEU A 19 -4.99 15.08 -12.01
N ALA A 20 -6.19 15.66 -12.04
CA ALA A 20 -6.41 17.01 -12.57
C ALA A 20 -5.49 18.04 -11.89
N ARG A 21 -5.40 18.00 -10.56
CA ARG A 21 -4.50 18.87 -9.79
C ARG A 21 -3.03 18.67 -10.14
N GLN A 22 -2.58 17.43 -10.34
CA GLN A 22 -1.19 17.17 -10.74
C GLN A 22 -0.89 17.70 -12.13
N LEU A 23 -1.82 17.52 -13.08
CA LEU A 23 -1.67 18.01 -14.45
C LEU A 23 -1.63 19.54 -14.49
N GLU A 24 -2.46 20.20 -13.69
CA GLU A 24 -2.46 21.66 -13.55
C GLU A 24 -1.10 22.18 -13.07
N GLN A 25 -0.53 21.60 -12.02
CA GLN A 25 0.80 21.97 -11.51
C GLN A 25 1.91 21.76 -12.54
N LEU A 26 1.84 20.67 -13.34
CA LEU A 26 2.79 20.43 -14.42
C LEU A 26 2.64 21.46 -15.56
N LYS A 27 1.40 21.89 -15.86
CA LYS A 27 1.13 22.94 -16.84
C LYS A 27 1.57 24.32 -16.36
N GLU A 28 1.40 24.62 -15.07
CA GLU A 28 1.92 25.85 -14.44
C GLU A 28 3.45 25.93 -14.53
N PHE A 29 4.13 24.79 -14.58
CA PHE A 29 5.57 24.70 -14.87
C PHE A 29 5.92 24.87 -16.36
N ASN A 30 4.95 25.24 -17.22
CA ASN A 30 5.08 25.42 -18.67
C ASN A 30 5.49 24.17 -19.45
N ILE A 31 5.11 22.98 -18.99
CA ILE A 31 5.36 21.72 -19.71
C ILE A 31 4.28 21.54 -20.78
N PRO A 32 4.63 21.33 -22.07
CA PRO A 32 3.66 21.05 -23.12
C PRO A 32 2.87 19.76 -22.83
N ASP A 33 1.56 19.76 -23.12
CA ASP A 33 0.70 18.58 -22.90
C ASP A 33 1.25 17.29 -23.54
N ARG A 34 1.89 17.40 -24.72
CA ARG A 34 2.53 16.26 -25.41
C ARG A 34 3.71 15.64 -24.65
N ASN A 35 4.32 16.41 -23.75
CA ASN A 35 5.46 16.01 -22.93
C ASN A 35 5.03 15.61 -21.50
N ILE A 36 3.72 15.57 -21.23
CA ILE A 36 3.19 15.07 -19.95
C ILE A 36 2.75 13.61 -20.10
N ARG A 37 3.28 12.76 -19.24
CA ARG A 37 2.98 11.32 -19.18
C ARG A 37 2.22 10.99 -17.90
N CYS A 38 1.24 10.11 -18.00
CA CYS A 38 0.34 9.81 -16.88
C CYS A 38 0.05 8.31 -16.75
N ASP A 39 0.25 7.77 -15.56
CA ASP A 39 -0.16 6.40 -15.23
C ASP A 39 -1.32 6.36 -14.20
N LYS A 40 -2.34 5.54 -14.49
CA LYS A 40 -3.41 5.20 -13.54
C LYS A 40 -3.16 3.79 -12.99
N VAL A 41 -2.62 3.70 -11.77
CA VAL A 41 -2.13 2.46 -11.17
C VAL A 41 -3.01 2.05 -9.98
N SER A 42 -4.00 1.18 -10.22
CA SER A 42 -4.87 0.66 -9.15
C SER A 42 -4.45 -0.74 -8.70
N GLY A 43 -4.55 -1.02 -7.40
CA GLY A 43 -4.46 -2.38 -6.86
C GLY A 43 -3.04 -2.94 -6.72
N LYS A 44 -2.92 -4.27 -6.79
CA LYS A 44 -1.70 -5.02 -6.44
C LYS A 44 -0.59 -4.82 -7.48
N THR A 45 -0.95 -4.67 -8.75
CA THR A 45 -0.02 -4.56 -9.90
C THR A 45 0.53 -3.14 -10.03
N PHE A 46 1.86 -3.00 -10.09
CA PHE A 46 2.54 -1.71 -10.26
C PHE A 46 3.01 -1.52 -11.70
N ASN A 47 2.08 -1.53 -12.66
CA ASN A 47 2.45 -1.28 -14.04
C ASN A 47 2.48 0.22 -14.30
N ARG A 48 3.67 0.77 -14.59
CA ARG A 48 3.88 2.20 -14.87
C ARG A 48 4.33 2.35 -16.33
N ARG A 49 3.41 2.12 -17.25
CA ARG A 49 3.75 2.01 -18.67
C ARG A 49 4.31 3.32 -19.21
N GLU A 50 3.67 4.43 -18.86
CA GLU A 50 4.08 5.74 -19.35
C GLU A 50 5.38 6.21 -18.69
N TYR A 51 5.56 5.91 -17.41
CA TYR A 51 6.85 6.13 -16.74
C TYR A 51 7.98 5.30 -17.37
N ASN A 52 7.75 4.01 -17.61
CA ASN A 52 8.74 3.12 -18.21
C ASN A 52 9.09 3.55 -19.65
N ALA A 53 8.15 4.17 -20.38
CA ALA A 53 8.46 4.79 -21.66
C ALA A 53 9.37 6.01 -21.51
N LEU A 54 9.19 6.82 -20.46
CA LEU A 54 10.07 7.96 -20.17
C LEU A 54 11.49 7.52 -19.85
N VAL A 55 11.63 6.69 -18.81
CA VAL A 55 12.95 6.34 -18.26
C VAL A 55 13.57 5.12 -18.94
N GLY A 56 12.83 4.38 -19.77
CA GLY A 56 13.30 3.14 -20.35
C GLY A 56 13.19 1.95 -19.40
N THR A 57 13.49 0.78 -19.93
CA THR A 57 13.55 -0.49 -19.18
C THR A 57 14.76 -1.27 -19.67
N THR A 58 14.97 -2.48 -19.13
CA THR A 58 15.98 -3.40 -19.65
C THR A 58 15.75 -3.78 -21.12
N GLU A 59 14.52 -3.66 -21.62
CA GLU A 59 14.12 -4.07 -22.97
C GLU A 59 13.84 -2.87 -23.90
N THR A 60 13.73 -1.65 -23.36
CA THR A 60 13.28 -0.48 -24.11
C THR A 60 14.16 0.73 -23.83
N ALA A 61 14.56 1.46 -24.89
CA ALA A 61 15.28 2.71 -24.74
C ALA A 61 14.42 3.81 -24.08
N PRO A 62 15.02 4.71 -23.29
CA PRO A 62 14.32 5.85 -22.71
C PRO A 62 13.91 6.89 -23.76
N LEU A 63 12.79 7.58 -23.51
CA LEU A 63 12.48 8.84 -24.20
C LEU A 63 13.30 10.00 -23.64
N LEU A 64 13.54 10.01 -22.32
CA LEU A 64 14.42 10.98 -21.67
C LEU A 64 15.85 10.82 -22.17
N ARG A 65 16.49 11.94 -22.46
CA ARG A 65 17.88 12.02 -22.91
C ARG A 65 18.73 12.78 -21.92
N LYS A 66 20.04 12.65 -22.07
CA LYS A 66 21.00 13.46 -21.33
C LYS A 66 20.70 14.95 -21.52
N GLY A 67 20.65 15.70 -20.41
CA GLY A 67 20.33 17.12 -20.40
C GLY A 67 18.84 17.46 -20.39
N ASP A 68 17.95 16.48 -20.60
CA ASP A 68 16.51 16.70 -20.42
C ASP A 68 16.16 16.87 -18.94
N LEU A 69 14.96 17.40 -18.69
CA LEU A 69 14.42 17.60 -17.35
C LEU A 69 13.16 16.77 -17.14
N LEU A 70 13.14 15.93 -16.11
CA LEU A 70 11.91 15.29 -15.61
C LEU A 70 11.32 16.09 -14.45
N VAL A 71 10.05 16.46 -14.58
CA VAL A 71 9.30 17.18 -13.53
C VAL A 71 8.22 16.26 -12.98
N ILE A 72 8.21 16.12 -11.66
CA ILE A 72 7.18 15.38 -10.93
C ILE A 72 6.61 16.27 -9.82
N VAL A 73 5.34 16.05 -9.49
CA VAL A 73 4.70 16.81 -8.41
C VAL A 73 5.27 16.45 -7.05
N SER A 74 5.51 15.15 -6.81
CA SER A 74 5.89 14.61 -5.51
C SER A 74 6.76 13.35 -5.66
N LEU A 75 7.63 13.08 -4.69
CA LEU A 75 8.58 11.95 -4.73
C LEU A 75 7.93 10.58 -4.88
N ASP A 76 6.74 10.39 -4.30
CA ASP A 76 6.03 9.11 -4.36
C ASP A 76 5.59 8.77 -5.80
N ARG A 77 5.72 9.67 -6.78
CA ARG A 77 5.55 9.36 -8.20
C ARG A 77 6.61 8.38 -8.72
N LEU A 78 7.84 8.42 -8.20
CA LEU A 78 8.97 7.60 -8.66
C LEU A 78 8.96 6.15 -8.18
N GLY A 79 8.24 5.83 -7.10
CA GLY A 79 8.23 4.46 -6.56
C GLY A 79 7.19 4.26 -5.46
N ARG A 80 7.07 3.02 -4.98
CA ARG A 80 6.20 2.65 -3.85
C ARG A 80 6.88 2.76 -2.50
N ASN A 81 8.20 2.66 -2.49
CA ASN A 81 9.02 2.67 -1.30
C ASN A 81 10.30 3.45 -1.54
N TYR A 82 11.01 3.72 -0.46
CA TYR A 82 12.26 4.46 -0.48
C TYR A 82 13.32 3.84 -1.40
N THR A 83 13.51 2.53 -1.35
CA THR A 83 14.50 1.83 -2.17
C THR A 83 14.24 2.06 -3.65
N GLU A 84 13.00 1.87 -4.10
CA GLU A 84 12.61 2.09 -5.49
C GLU A 84 12.75 3.56 -5.90
N ILE A 85 12.35 4.51 -5.05
CA ILE A 85 12.52 5.95 -5.32
C ILE A 85 14.01 6.28 -5.50
N ARG A 86 14.88 5.79 -4.61
CA ARG A 86 16.32 6.04 -4.66
C ARG A 86 16.97 5.40 -5.90
N GLU A 87 16.58 4.18 -6.26
CA GLU A 87 17.07 3.50 -7.46
C GLU A 87 16.68 4.29 -8.72
N GLN A 88 15.41 4.67 -8.82
CA GLN A 88 14.90 5.44 -9.96
C GLN A 88 15.54 6.81 -10.08
N TRP A 89 15.69 7.52 -8.95
CA TRP A 89 16.38 8.80 -8.90
C TRP A 89 17.83 8.68 -9.40
N ASN A 90 18.57 7.70 -8.89
CA ASN A 90 19.95 7.47 -9.31
C ASN A 90 20.05 7.07 -10.78
N TYR A 91 19.10 6.29 -11.29
CA TYR A 91 19.05 5.89 -12.70
C TYR A 91 18.85 7.09 -13.63
N ILE A 92 17.92 7.99 -13.30
CA ILE A 92 17.65 9.21 -14.09
C ILE A 92 18.90 10.10 -14.15
N ILE A 93 19.56 10.32 -13.03
CA ILE A 93 20.71 11.26 -12.96
C ILE A 93 21.99 10.65 -13.52
N ASN A 94 22.33 9.41 -13.15
CA ASN A 94 23.64 8.84 -13.46
C ASN A 94 23.65 8.08 -14.79
N ASP A 95 22.60 7.30 -15.07
CA ASP A 95 22.58 6.43 -16.24
C ASP A 95 21.97 7.14 -17.47
N ILE A 96 20.88 7.87 -17.28
CA ILE A 96 20.28 8.68 -18.36
C ILE A 96 21.03 10.02 -18.52
N GLY A 97 21.45 10.63 -17.40
CA GLY A 97 22.06 11.97 -17.42
C GLY A 97 21.05 13.10 -17.52
N ALA A 98 19.81 12.86 -17.11
CA ALA A 98 18.74 13.86 -17.07
C ALA A 98 18.66 14.50 -15.67
N ASP A 99 18.17 15.75 -15.64
CA ASP A 99 17.84 16.44 -14.40
C ASP A 99 16.43 16.07 -13.93
N ILE A 100 16.17 16.26 -12.64
CA ILE A 100 14.87 16.01 -12.02
C ILE A 100 14.47 17.13 -11.06
N VAL A 101 13.19 17.48 -11.09
CA VAL A 101 12.56 18.47 -10.20
C VAL A 101 11.35 17.86 -9.53
N VAL A 102 11.28 18.01 -8.21
CA VAL A 102 10.10 17.70 -7.40
C VAL A 102 9.41 19.00 -6.99
N LEU A 103 8.21 19.26 -7.53
CA LEU A 103 7.53 20.54 -7.36
C LEU A 103 7.17 20.85 -5.90
N ASP A 104 6.73 19.84 -5.13
CA ASP A 104 6.39 20.00 -3.72
C ASP A 104 7.60 20.02 -2.77
N MET A 105 8.80 19.78 -3.29
CA MET A 105 10.03 19.74 -2.52
C MET A 105 11.19 20.42 -3.26
N PRO A 106 11.27 21.76 -3.24
CA PRO A 106 12.27 22.52 -3.99
C PRO A 106 13.74 22.18 -3.69
N LEU A 107 14.02 21.57 -2.53
CA LEU A 107 15.35 21.04 -2.18
C LEU A 107 15.79 19.88 -3.08
N LEU A 108 14.85 19.30 -3.83
CA LEU A 108 15.05 18.23 -4.81
C LEU A 108 14.87 18.77 -6.24
N ASP A 109 15.61 19.86 -6.51
CA ASP A 109 15.78 20.43 -7.84
C ASP A 109 17.26 20.28 -8.24
N THR A 110 17.53 19.34 -9.14
CA THR A 110 18.92 19.04 -9.52
C THR A 110 19.51 20.06 -10.48
N ARG A 111 18.76 21.07 -10.93
CA ARG A 111 19.29 22.10 -11.84
C ARG A 111 20.11 23.17 -11.11
N GLN A 112 19.98 23.27 -9.79
CA GLN A 112 20.55 24.36 -9.00
C GLN A 112 22.04 24.19 -8.66
N SER A 113 22.64 23.04 -8.99
CA SER A 113 24.07 22.77 -8.79
C SER A 113 24.72 22.46 -10.13
N ASP A 114 25.85 23.10 -10.44
CA ASP A 114 26.61 22.79 -11.66
C ASP A 114 27.43 21.49 -11.53
N ASP A 115 27.66 21.01 -10.30
CA ASP A 115 28.35 19.73 -10.03
C ASP A 115 27.35 18.60 -9.74
N ASN A 116 27.45 17.50 -10.51
CA ASN A 116 26.69 16.28 -10.32
C ASN A 116 26.91 15.62 -8.93
N LEU A 117 28.08 15.82 -8.32
CA LEU A 117 28.37 15.31 -6.97
C LEU A 117 27.47 15.95 -5.92
N ASP A 118 27.29 17.28 -6.00
CA ASP A 118 26.45 18.03 -5.06
C ASP A 118 24.97 17.66 -5.24
N LYS A 119 24.50 17.56 -6.49
CA LYS A 119 23.13 17.11 -6.83
C LYS A 119 22.82 15.76 -6.17
N LYS A 120 23.74 14.81 -6.31
CA LYS A 120 23.58 13.45 -5.78
C LYS A 120 23.62 13.43 -4.26
N PHE A 121 24.56 14.16 -3.66
CA PHE A 121 24.70 14.22 -2.21
C PHE A 121 23.46 14.81 -1.53
N ILE A 122 22.95 15.95 -2.03
CA ILE A 122 21.74 16.59 -1.49
C ILE A 122 20.56 15.64 -1.61
N ALA A 123 20.35 15.04 -2.79
CA ALA A 123 19.25 14.12 -3.00
C ALA A 123 19.34 12.87 -2.11
N ASP A 124 20.51 12.23 -2.04
CA ASP A 124 20.71 11.05 -1.18
C ASP A 124 20.45 11.39 0.30
N LEU A 125 20.91 12.56 0.77
CA LEU A 125 20.68 13.01 2.15
C LEU A 125 19.19 13.27 2.42
N VAL A 126 18.52 14.02 1.56
CA VAL A 126 17.08 14.32 1.71
C VAL A 126 16.27 13.04 1.67
N LEU A 127 16.54 12.16 0.70
CA LEU A 127 15.86 10.88 0.59
C LEU A 127 16.08 10.02 1.85
N GLN A 128 17.31 9.96 2.40
CA GLN A 128 17.59 9.24 3.64
C GLN A 128 16.83 9.79 4.84
N ILE A 129 16.77 11.12 5.00
CA ILE A 129 16.02 11.77 6.09
C ILE A 129 14.53 11.44 5.98
N LEU A 130 13.95 11.54 4.78
CA LEU A 130 12.54 11.21 4.55
C LEU A 130 12.25 9.73 4.86
N SER A 131 13.14 8.82 4.47
CA SER A 131 13.02 7.41 4.80
C SER A 131 13.05 7.18 6.32
N TYR A 132 13.96 7.85 7.03
CA TYR A 132 14.05 7.76 8.47
C TYR A 132 12.77 8.27 9.15
N VAL A 133 12.27 9.44 8.74
CA VAL A 133 11.05 10.04 9.28
C VAL A 133 9.86 9.13 9.05
N ALA A 134 9.66 8.63 7.82
CA ALA A 134 8.56 7.72 7.49
C ALA A 134 8.59 6.43 8.32
N GLN A 135 9.78 5.82 8.47
CA GLN A 135 9.96 4.64 9.31
C GLN A 135 9.65 4.94 10.79
N LYS A 136 10.13 6.09 11.29
CA LYS A 136 9.89 6.52 12.66
C LYS A 136 8.40 6.78 12.93
N GLU A 137 7.68 7.39 11.99
CA GLU A 137 6.24 7.61 12.09
C GLU A 137 5.45 6.30 12.10
N LEU A 138 5.84 5.34 11.25
CA LEU A 138 5.23 4.01 11.22
C LEU A 138 5.43 3.29 12.56
N GLU A 139 6.65 3.32 13.09
CA GLU A 139 6.97 2.76 14.41
C GLU A 139 6.19 3.44 15.54
N ASN A 140 6.09 4.77 15.51
CA ASN A 140 5.33 5.55 16.49
C ASN A 140 3.83 5.19 16.44
N THR A 141 3.27 5.05 15.24
CA THR A 141 1.88 4.64 15.02
C THR A 141 1.62 3.25 15.59
N ARG A 142 2.50 2.28 15.27
CA ARG A 142 2.44 0.91 15.81
C ARG A 142 2.58 0.90 17.34
N ARG A 143 3.49 1.71 17.89
CA ARG A 143 3.70 1.84 19.33
C ARG A 143 2.44 2.35 20.02
N ARG A 144 1.84 3.43 19.51
CA ARG A 144 0.58 3.99 20.03
C ARG A 144 -0.58 3.00 19.91
N GLN A 145 -0.68 2.29 18.80
CA GLN A 145 -1.70 1.25 18.61
C GLN A 145 -1.53 0.12 19.63
N LYS A 146 -0.30 -0.36 19.83
CA LYS A 146 0.01 -1.39 20.83
C LYS A 146 -0.35 -0.93 22.24
N GLN A 147 0.09 0.27 22.64
CA GLN A 147 -0.27 0.86 23.93
C GLN A 147 -1.80 0.95 24.11
N GLY A 148 -2.52 1.41 23.07
CA GLY A 148 -3.97 1.46 23.07
C GLY A 148 -4.64 0.08 23.17
N MET A 149 -4.03 -0.97 22.62
CA MET A 149 -4.49 -2.35 22.78
C MET A 149 -4.13 -2.95 24.14
N ASP A 150 -3.03 -2.53 24.76
CA ASP A 150 -2.56 -3.09 26.04
C ASP A 150 -3.43 -2.60 27.21
N VAL A 151 -4.01 -1.40 27.11
CA VAL A 151 -4.97 -0.88 28.10
C VAL A 151 -6.41 -1.41 27.93
N MET A 152 -6.69 -2.20 26.88
CA MET A 152 -8.03 -2.74 26.65
C MET A 152 -8.37 -3.86 27.63
N PRO A 153 -9.56 -3.84 28.27
CA PRO A 153 -10.02 -4.93 29.12
C PRO A 153 -10.27 -6.19 28.29
N VAL A 154 -10.05 -7.36 28.89
CA VAL A 154 -10.37 -8.65 28.29
C VAL A 154 -11.72 -9.12 28.84
N ILE A 155 -12.72 -9.22 27.96
CA ILE A 155 -14.07 -9.71 28.28
C ILE A 155 -14.32 -10.94 27.41
N ASN A 156 -14.75 -12.05 28.01
CA ASN A 156 -14.98 -13.33 27.32
C ASN A 156 -13.77 -13.80 26.48
N GLY A 157 -12.56 -13.62 27.01
CA GLY A 157 -11.31 -14.03 26.35
C GLY A 157 -10.88 -13.14 25.18
N LYS A 158 -11.52 -11.98 24.96
CA LYS A 158 -11.14 -11.02 23.91
C LYS A 158 -10.93 -9.62 24.45
N LYS A 159 -9.90 -8.94 23.93
CA LYS A 159 -9.71 -7.49 24.16
C LYS A 159 -10.93 -6.74 23.63
N THR A 160 -11.49 -5.85 24.45
CA THR A 160 -12.69 -5.07 24.14
C THR A 160 -12.32 -3.60 24.02
N SER A 161 -12.79 -2.97 22.96
CA SER A 161 -12.50 -1.56 22.68
C SER A 161 -13.13 -0.67 23.75
N LEU A 162 -12.32 0.14 24.43
CA LEU A 162 -12.80 1.12 25.41
C LEU A 162 -13.73 2.18 24.80
N LYS A 163 -13.57 2.49 23.50
CA LYS A 163 -14.37 3.50 22.80
C LYS A 163 -15.75 2.99 22.36
N THR A 164 -15.84 1.72 21.95
CA THR A 164 -17.04 1.18 21.32
C THR A 164 -17.72 0.07 22.12
N GLY A 165 -17.06 -0.44 23.17
CA GLY A 165 -17.50 -1.61 23.93
C GLY A 165 -17.49 -2.91 23.13
N LYS A 166 -17.02 -2.92 21.87
CA LYS A 166 -17.04 -4.12 21.00
C LYS A 166 -15.74 -4.93 21.13
N PRO A 167 -15.82 -6.27 21.10
CA PRO A 167 -14.64 -7.13 21.09
C PRO A 167 -13.83 -6.91 19.81
N VAL A 168 -12.50 -6.82 19.96
CA VAL A 168 -11.55 -6.59 18.87
C VAL A 168 -11.12 -7.93 18.25
N GLY A 169 -10.84 -7.92 16.95
CA GLY A 169 -10.39 -9.10 16.20
C GLY A 169 -11.54 -9.84 15.51
N ARG A 170 -11.24 -11.03 14.98
CA ARG A 170 -12.23 -11.82 14.23
C ARG A 170 -13.41 -12.18 15.14
N PRO A 171 -14.67 -11.97 14.70
CA PRO A 171 -15.84 -12.46 15.42
C PRO A 171 -15.74 -13.96 15.73
N ASN A 172 -16.31 -14.38 16.85
CA ASN A 172 -16.41 -15.82 17.12
C ASN A 172 -17.32 -16.46 16.06
N ALA A 173 -17.01 -17.70 15.68
CA ALA A 173 -17.93 -18.48 14.88
C ALA A 173 -19.23 -18.62 15.67
N GLN A 174 -20.34 -18.29 15.03
CA GLN A 174 -21.67 -18.49 15.61
C GLN A 174 -22.23 -19.82 15.12
N PHE A 175 -23.15 -20.38 15.91
CA PHE A 175 -23.90 -21.55 15.49
C PHE A 175 -24.80 -21.17 14.31
N PRO A 176 -24.72 -21.87 13.16
CA PRO A 176 -25.64 -21.65 12.06
C PRO A 176 -27.08 -22.01 12.45
N ASP A 177 -28.03 -21.51 11.67
CA ASP A 177 -29.43 -21.92 11.78
C ASP A 177 -29.55 -23.44 11.63
N LYS A 178 -30.44 -24.06 12.41
CA LYS A 178 -30.63 -25.52 12.48
C LYS A 178 -29.42 -26.32 12.98
N TRP A 179 -28.45 -25.68 13.63
CA TRP A 179 -27.29 -26.36 14.22
C TRP A 179 -27.67 -27.60 15.04
N LYS A 180 -28.63 -27.46 15.98
CA LYS A 180 -29.06 -28.55 16.87
C LYS A 180 -29.59 -29.76 16.09
N GLU A 181 -30.45 -29.53 15.11
CA GLU A 181 -31.04 -30.59 14.27
C GLU A 181 -29.96 -31.38 13.53
N TYR A 182 -29.05 -30.70 12.84
CA TYR A 182 -28.00 -31.35 12.07
C TYR A 182 -26.90 -31.97 12.95
N TYR A 183 -26.66 -31.39 14.13
CA TYR A 183 -25.76 -31.97 15.13
C TYR A 183 -26.30 -33.30 15.66
N GLU A 184 -27.58 -33.35 16.04
CA GLU A 184 -28.23 -34.58 16.53
C GLU A 184 -28.23 -35.69 15.46
N LYS A 185 -28.64 -35.37 14.23
CA LYS A 185 -28.60 -36.30 13.09
C LYS A 185 -27.19 -36.83 12.80
N TRP A 186 -26.17 -36.01 13.00
CA TRP A 186 -24.79 -36.45 12.85
C TRP A 186 -24.36 -37.36 14.02
N ARG A 187 -24.74 -37.02 15.26
CA ARG A 187 -24.38 -37.80 16.46
C ARG A 187 -25.04 -39.18 16.51
N CYS A 188 -26.27 -39.34 16.01
CA CYS A 188 -26.92 -40.64 15.89
C CYS A 188 -26.46 -41.45 14.67
N GLY A 189 -25.60 -40.89 13.80
CA GLY A 189 -25.04 -41.57 12.62
C GLY A 189 -25.90 -41.51 11.36
N GLU A 190 -27.02 -40.78 11.35
CA GLU A 190 -27.91 -40.66 10.18
C GLU A 190 -27.29 -39.88 9.01
N VAL A 191 -26.38 -38.96 9.30
CA VAL A 191 -25.68 -38.15 8.29
C VAL A 191 -24.19 -38.08 8.56
N THR A 192 -23.39 -38.07 7.49
CA THR A 192 -21.93 -37.95 7.62
C THR A 192 -21.53 -36.53 7.99
N ALA A 193 -20.37 -36.39 8.65
CA ALA A 193 -19.81 -35.08 9.00
C ALA A 193 -19.66 -34.16 7.76
N VAL A 194 -19.25 -34.72 6.61
CA VAL A 194 -19.12 -33.97 5.35
C VAL A 194 -20.46 -33.39 4.92
N LYS A 195 -21.51 -34.22 4.93
CA LYS A 195 -22.86 -33.79 4.55
C LYS A 195 -23.42 -32.72 5.49
N CYS A 196 -23.13 -32.80 6.80
CA CYS A 196 -23.49 -31.74 7.75
C CYS A 196 -22.72 -30.44 7.51
N MET A 197 -21.42 -30.52 7.23
CA MET A 197 -20.59 -29.35 6.92
C MET A 197 -21.12 -28.61 5.68
N ASP A 198 -21.46 -29.35 4.63
CA ASP A 198 -22.01 -28.77 3.39
C ASP A 198 -23.38 -28.13 3.64
N ARG A 199 -24.27 -28.82 4.37
CA ARG A 199 -25.63 -28.33 4.68
C ARG A 199 -25.64 -27.08 5.57
N LEU A 200 -24.68 -26.98 6.49
CA LEU A 200 -24.51 -25.84 7.38
C LEU A 200 -23.60 -24.74 6.79
N ASN A 201 -23.07 -24.94 5.58
CA ASN A 201 -22.10 -24.08 4.92
C ASN A 201 -20.87 -23.75 5.81
N LEU A 202 -20.35 -24.78 6.48
CA LEU A 202 -19.23 -24.67 7.40
C LEU A 202 -17.98 -25.34 6.84
N LYS A 203 -16.84 -24.67 6.97
CA LYS A 203 -15.54 -25.31 6.76
C LYS A 203 -15.24 -26.29 7.90
N ARG A 204 -14.49 -27.36 7.59
CA ARG A 204 -14.12 -28.43 8.53
C ARG A 204 -13.60 -27.94 9.88
N SER A 205 -12.67 -27.00 9.87
CA SER A 205 -12.11 -26.45 11.11
C SER A 205 -13.14 -25.68 11.95
N THR A 206 -14.11 -25.02 11.32
CA THR A 206 -15.19 -24.31 12.02
C THR A 206 -16.22 -25.29 12.58
N PHE A 207 -16.60 -26.31 11.82
CA PHE A 207 -17.55 -27.34 12.26
C PHE A 207 -17.11 -28.04 13.55
N TYR A 208 -15.91 -28.64 13.56
CA TYR A 208 -15.41 -29.34 14.74
C TYR A 208 -15.13 -28.39 15.92
N LYS A 209 -14.81 -27.12 15.65
CA LYS A 209 -14.69 -26.11 16.70
C LYS A 209 -16.05 -25.84 17.36
N LEU A 210 -17.12 -25.71 16.56
CA LEU A 210 -18.47 -25.50 17.08
C LEU A 210 -18.99 -26.75 17.81
N VAL A 211 -18.70 -27.97 17.34
CA VAL A 211 -19.02 -29.22 18.05
C VAL A 211 -18.44 -29.21 19.46
N LYS A 212 -17.13 -28.95 19.61
CA LYS A 212 -16.47 -28.90 20.92
C LYS A 212 -17.07 -27.85 21.86
N ILE A 213 -17.48 -26.70 21.31
CA ILE A 213 -18.13 -25.65 22.10
C ILE A 213 -19.51 -26.12 22.55
N TYR A 214 -20.28 -26.70 21.64
CA TYR A 214 -21.64 -27.17 21.89
C TYR A 214 -21.70 -28.29 22.95
N GLU A 215 -20.82 -29.30 22.83
CA GLU A 215 -20.71 -30.39 23.82
C GLU A 215 -20.36 -29.85 25.21
N LYS A 216 -19.37 -28.95 25.29
CA LYS A 216 -18.96 -28.34 26.56
C LYS A 216 -20.06 -27.50 27.21
N ASP A 217 -20.91 -26.86 26.41
CA ASP A 217 -22.05 -26.08 26.90
C ASP A 217 -23.21 -26.98 27.37
N MET A 218 -23.34 -28.21 26.84
CA MET A 218 -24.29 -29.21 27.32
C MET A 218 -23.86 -29.80 28.67
N ASP A 219 -22.59 -30.20 28.81
CA ASP A 219 -22.04 -30.77 30.06
C ASP A 219 -22.16 -29.82 31.27
N LYS A 220 -22.15 -28.51 31.01
CA LYS A 220 -22.33 -27.46 32.04
C LYS A 220 -23.77 -27.22 32.47
N ARG A 221 -24.76 -27.69 31.70
CA ARG A 221 -26.19 -27.51 32.00
C ARG A 221 -26.78 -28.72 32.74
N GLU A 222 -26.10 -29.86 32.67
CA GLU A 222 -26.48 -31.11 33.34
C GLU A 222 -25.84 -31.26 34.73
N ASN A 223 -24.91 -30.36 35.11
CA ASN A 223 -24.36 -30.19 36.46
C ASN A 223 -24.89 -28.89 37.10
#